data_AF-A0A3M1ZB98-F1
#
_entry.id   AF-A0A3M1ZB98-F1
#
_cell.length_a   1.000
_cell.length_b   1.000
_cell.length_c   1.000
_cell.angle_alpha   90.00
_cell.angle_beta   90.00
_cell.angle_gamma   90.00
#
_symmetry.space_group_name_H-M   'P 1'
#
loop_
_entity.id
_entity.type
_entity.pdbx_description
1 polymer ?
#
loop_
_entity_poly.entity_id
_entity_poly.type
_entity_poly.pdbx_seq_one_letter_code
_entity_poly.pdbx_strand_id
1 'polypeptide(L)'
;MTGRPWYPVAFMAVLAAVFGAAVSTVAVVTRPRVEAGERARLRAHVFSAFGVEAPADARALEALWNERIREARDEEGPYWVLRGPGGAAGYAFPFEGPGFWGPISGVVAVDPAGERILGISFVRHQETPGLGGR
;
A
#
# COMPACT_ATOMS: atom_id res chain seq x y z
N MET A 1 8.29 57.75 3.01
CA MET A 1 7.70 56.41 2.78
C MET A 1 8.08 55.50 3.93
N THR A 2 7.42 55.64 5.08
CA THR A 2 7.68 54.82 6.27
C THR A 2 6.66 53.69 6.31
N GLY A 3 6.93 52.63 5.55
CA GLY A 3 6.11 51.42 5.58
C GLY A 3 6.31 50.71 6.93
N ARG A 4 5.22 50.33 7.59
CA ARG A 4 5.26 49.53 8.83
C ARG A 4 5.86 48.14 8.52
N PRO A 5 7.11 47.85 8.89
CA PRO A 5 7.80 46.62 8.45
C PRO A 5 7.21 45.34 9.08
N TRP A 6 6.44 45.48 10.16
CA TRP A 6 5.76 44.37 10.82
C TRP A 6 4.52 43.87 10.05
N TYR A 7 3.90 44.72 9.22
CA TYR A 7 2.65 44.39 8.56
C TYR A 7 2.80 43.23 7.55
N PRO A 8 3.79 43.22 6.64
CA PRO A 8 4.01 42.09 5.75
C PRO A 8 4.30 40.79 6.52
N VAL A 9 5.06 40.87 7.62
CA VAL A 9 5.39 39.70 8.44
C VAL A 9 4.15 39.11 9.08
N ALA A 10 3.32 39.94 9.73
CA ALA A 10 2.08 39.50 10.35
C ALA A 10 1.07 38.97 9.32
N PHE A 11 0.94 39.64 8.17
CA PHE A 11 0.09 39.20 7.07
C PHE A 11 0.50 37.81 6.56
N MET A 12 1.79 37.61 6.29
CA MET A 12 2.31 36.32 5.83
C MET A 12 2.15 35.22 6.88
N ALA A 13 2.33 35.53 8.17
CA ALA A 13 2.12 34.57 9.25
C ALA A 13 0.66 34.10 9.33
N VAL A 14 -0.30 35.03 9.24
CA VAL A 14 -1.73 34.70 9.24
C VAL A 14 -2.11 33.92 7.98
N LEU A 15 -1.63 34.36 6.82
CA LEU A 15 -1.91 33.69 5.54
C LEU A 15 -1.38 32.24 5.55
N ALA A 16 -0.15 32.03 6.01
CA ALA A 16 0.46 30.72 6.16
C ALA A 16 -0.32 29.84 7.15
N ALA A 17 -0.76 30.39 8.28
CA ALA A 17 -1.57 29.65 9.26
C ALA A 17 -2.92 29.21 8.66
N VAL A 18 -3.59 30.09 7.91
CA VAL A 18 -4.88 29.77 7.26
C VAL A 18 -4.72 28.66 6.23
N PHE A 19 -3.75 28.77 5.30
CA PHE A 19 -3.54 27.73 4.30
C PHE A 19 -3.02 26.42 4.90
N GLY A 20 -2.12 26.50 5.88
CA GLY A 20 -1.63 25.34 6.61
C GLY A 20 -2.75 24.59 7.33
N ALA A 21 -3.64 25.32 8.01
CA ALA A 21 -4.81 24.72 8.66
C ALA A 21 -5.78 24.10 7.66
N ALA A 22 -6.03 24.75 6.52
CA ALA A 22 -6.89 24.22 5.48
C ALA A 22 -6.35 22.91 4.89
N VAL A 23 -5.07 22.88 4.49
CA VAL A 23 -4.42 21.67 3.93
C VAL A 23 -4.38 20.55 4.97
N SER A 24 -4.01 20.86 6.21
CA SER A 24 -3.96 19.88 7.30
C SER A 24 -5.33 19.27 7.58
N THR A 25 -6.40 20.08 7.57
CA THR A 25 -7.77 19.60 7.76
C THR A 25 -8.17 18.63 6.65
N VAL A 26 -7.91 18.98 5.38
CA VAL A 26 -8.21 18.10 4.24
C VAL A 26 -7.42 16.79 4.34
N ALA A 27 -6.15 16.85 4.70
CA ALA A 27 -5.29 15.68 4.85
C ALA A 27 -5.83 14.75 5.96
N VAL A 28 -6.16 15.28 7.13
CA VAL A 28 -6.67 14.49 8.27
C VAL A 28 -8.03 13.87 7.96
N VAL A 29 -8.94 14.61 7.34
CA VAL A 29 -10.28 14.11 6.99
C VAL A 29 -10.21 13.02 5.93
N THR A 30 -9.26 13.10 4.99
CA THR A 30 -9.18 12.16 3.86
C THR A 30 -8.33 10.93 4.18
N ARG A 31 -7.39 11.04 5.11
CA ARG A 31 -6.50 9.95 5.56
C ARG A 31 -7.20 8.59 5.77
N PRO A 32 -8.31 8.48 6.55
CA PRO A 32 -8.92 7.17 6.78
C PRO A 32 -9.45 6.52 5.50
N ARG A 33 -9.90 7.32 4.52
CA ARG A 33 -10.38 6.81 3.22
C ARG A 33 -9.22 6.31 2.35
N VAL A 34 -8.10 7.02 2.36
CA VAL A 34 -6.89 6.62 1.63
C VAL A 34 -6.36 5.31 2.19
N GLU A 35 -6.21 5.23 3.52
CA GLU A 35 -5.68 4.03 4.19
C GLU A 35 -6.58 2.81 3.97
N ALA A 36 -7.90 2.97 3.93
CA ALA A 36 -8.82 1.89 3.62
C ALA A 36 -8.67 1.40 2.17
N GLY A 37 -8.50 2.33 1.22
CA GLY A 37 -8.27 2.01 -0.19
C GLY A 37 -6.92 1.32 -0.42
N GLU A 38 -5.86 1.80 0.22
CA GLU A 38 -4.52 1.19 0.14
C GLU A 38 -4.53 -0.23 0.72
N ARG A 39 -5.20 -0.45 1.86
CA ARG A 39 -5.38 -1.79 2.44
C ARG A 39 -6.10 -2.73 1.48
N ALA A 40 -7.20 -2.27 0.86
CA ALA A 40 -7.93 -3.10 -0.10
C ALA A 40 -7.07 -3.45 -1.33
N ARG A 41 -6.30 -2.50 -1.86
CA ARG A 41 -5.36 -2.75 -2.97
C ARG A 41 -4.30 -3.77 -2.60
N LEU A 42 -3.66 -3.62 -1.44
CA LEU A 42 -2.65 -4.57 -0.97
C LEU A 42 -3.22 -5.98 -0.86
N ARG A 43 -4.40 -6.13 -0.26
CA ARG A 43 -5.09 -7.43 -0.14
C ARG A 43 -5.35 -8.07 -1.51
N ALA A 44 -5.78 -7.28 -2.49
CA ALA A 44 -5.98 -7.75 -3.86
C ALA A 44 -4.65 -8.19 -4.51
N HIS A 45 -3.55 -7.45 -4.32
CA HIS A 45 -2.23 -7.84 -4.81
C HIS A 45 -1.71 -9.13 -4.17
N VAL A 46 -1.96 -9.35 -2.88
CA VAL A 46 -1.60 -10.61 -2.20
C VAL A 46 -2.37 -11.79 -2.81
N PHE A 47 -3.68 -11.66 -3.06
CA PHE A 47 -4.45 -12.69 -3.77
C PHE A 47 -3.94 -12.92 -5.19
N SER A 48 -3.61 -11.84 -5.91
CA SER A 48 -3.00 -11.93 -7.24
C SER A 48 -1.66 -12.66 -7.23
N ALA A 49 -0.81 -12.46 -6.22
CA ALA A 49 0.44 -13.20 -6.06
C ALA A 49 0.19 -14.71 -5.86
N PHE A 50 -0.87 -15.08 -5.15
CA PHE A 50 -1.31 -16.48 -5.02
C PHE A 50 -2.02 -17.04 -6.26
N GLY A 51 -2.23 -16.24 -7.31
CA GLY A 51 -2.98 -16.66 -8.50
C GLY A 51 -4.49 -16.81 -8.27
N VAL A 52 -5.02 -16.17 -7.21
CA VAL A 52 -6.45 -16.18 -6.87
C VAL A 52 -7.09 -14.88 -7.34
N GLU A 53 -8.19 -14.96 -8.07
CA GLU A 53 -8.95 -13.78 -8.48
C GLU A 53 -9.62 -13.13 -7.26
N ALA A 54 -9.25 -11.87 -7.01
CA ALA A 54 -9.81 -11.07 -5.93
C ALA A 54 -11.17 -10.47 -6.36
N PRO A 55 -12.21 -10.52 -5.51
CA PRO A 55 -13.46 -9.82 -5.78
C PRO A 55 -13.24 -8.31 -5.94
N ALA A 56 -13.92 -7.70 -6.91
CA ALA A 56 -13.89 -6.24 -7.10
C ALA A 56 -14.61 -5.48 -5.97
N ASP A 57 -15.59 -6.13 -5.33
CA ASP A 57 -16.30 -5.56 -4.18
C ASP A 57 -15.46 -5.63 -2.91
N ALA A 58 -15.30 -4.48 -2.24
CA ALA A 58 -14.44 -4.36 -1.07
C ALA A 58 -14.90 -5.21 0.12
N ARG A 59 -16.23 -5.39 0.31
CA ARG A 59 -16.76 -6.21 1.41
C ARG A 59 -16.54 -7.69 1.14
N ALA A 60 -16.79 -8.12 -0.09
CA ALA A 60 -16.52 -9.50 -0.52
C ALA A 60 -15.03 -9.84 -0.41
N LEU A 61 -14.15 -8.91 -0.81
CA LEU A 61 -12.70 -9.04 -0.65
C LEU A 61 -12.30 -9.20 0.82
N GLU A 62 -12.86 -8.38 1.71
CA GLU A 62 -12.57 -8.45 3.14
C GLU A 62 -13.07 -9.74 3.78
N ALA A 63 -14.25 -10.22 3.39
CA ALA A 63 -14.77 -11.52 3.84
C ALA A 63 -13.84 -12.67 3.40
N LEU A 64 -13.46 -12.70 2.12
CA LEU A 64 -12.55 -13.71 1.57
C LEU A 64 -11.16 -13.64 2.23
N TRP A 65 -10.66 -12.44 2.50
CA TRP A 65 -9.41 -12.22 3.21
C TRP A 65 -9.43 -12.88 4.59
N ASN A 66 -10.46 -12.61 5.40
CA ASN A 66 -10.56 -13.16 6.75
C ASN A 66 -10.71 -14.69 6.76
N GLU A 67 -11.37 -15.24 5.74
CA GLU A 67 -11.54 -16.68 5.58
C GLU A 67 -10.25 -17.38 5.14
N ARG A 68 -9.58 -16.86 4.09
CA ARG A 68 -8.54 -17.58 3.36
C ARG A 68 -7.13 -17.17 3.72
N ILE A 69 -6.92 -15.97 4.26
CA ILE A 69 -5.60 -15.44 4.57
C ILE A 69 -5.42 -15.39 6.08
N ARG A 70 -4.25 -15.85 6.54
CA ARG A 70 -3.75 -15.57 7.89
C ARG A 70 -2.59 -14.59 7.78
N GLU A 71 -2.73 -13.45 8.43
CA GLU A 71 -1.65 -12.49 8.61
C GLU A 71 -0.73 -12.97 9.74
N ALA A 72 0.58 -12.92 9.51
CA ALA A 72 1.60 -13.28 10.48
C ALA A 72 2.81 -12.35 10.34
N ARG A 73 3.69 -12.39 11.33
CA ARG A 73 4.89 -11.54 11.38
C ARG A 73 6.00 -12.29 12.09
N ASP A 74 7.20 -12.19 11.55
CA ASP A 74 8.44 -12.70 12.13
C ASP A 74 9.45 -11.55 12.33
N GLU A 75 10.72 -11.90 12.56
CA GLU A 75 11.83 -10.95 12.71
C GLU A 75 12.16 -10.20 11.41
N GLU A 76 11.83 -10.79 10.25
CA GLU A 76 12.14 -10.28 8.92
C GLU A 76 11.03 -9.37 8.38
N GLY A 77 9.78 -9.58 8.82
CA GLY A 77 8.67 -8.70 8.47
C GLY A 77 7.29 -9.35 8.54
N PRO A 78 6.25 -8.66 8.03
CA PRO A 78 4.94 -9.25 7.87
C PRO A 78 4.93 -10.24 6.70
N TYR A 79 4.19 -11.33 6.84
CA TYR A 79 3.93 -12.29 5.75
C TYR A 79 2.48 -12.79 5.82
N TRP A 80 2.01 -13.35 4.70
CA TRP A 80 0.64 -13.85 4.55
C TRP A 80 0.63 -15.33 4.25
N VAL A 81 -0.26 -16.07 4.89
CA VAL A 81 -0.42 -17.51 4.68
C VAL A 81 -1.76 -17.76 4.01
N LEU A 82 -1.76 -18.40 2.85
CA LEU A 82 -2.98 -18.88 2.20
C LEU A 82 -3.42 -20.19 2.86
N ARG A 83 -4.67 -20.28 3.31
CA ARG A 83 -5.26 -21.49 3.88
C ARG A 83 -5.73 -22.44 2.77
N GLY A 84 -5.31 -23.70 2.87
CA GLY A 84 -5.71 -24.80 2.00
C GLY A 84 -6.40 -25.94 2.76
N PRO A 85 -6.88 -26.97 2.03
CA PRO A 85 -7.41 -28.19 2.65
C PRO A 85 -6.26 -28.94 3.34
N GLY A 86 -6.24 -28.91 4.68
CA GLY A 86 -5.26 -29.63 5.48
C GLY A 86 -3.98 -28.88 5.86
N GLY A 87 -3.87 -27.58 5.56
CA GLY A 87 -2.69 -26.79 5.95
C GLY A 87 -2.52 -25.49 5.18
N ALA A 88 -1.31 -24.91 5.23
CA ALA A 88 -0.94 -23.78 4.38
C ALA A 88 -0.89 -24.24 2.90
N ALA A 89 -1.58 -23.52 2.02
CA ALA A 89 -1.50 -23.70 0.56
C ALA A 89 -0.39 -22.86 -0.07
N GLY A 90 0.17 -21.89 0.66
CA GLY A 90 1.32 -21.09 0.23
C GLY A 90 1.60 -19.96 1.22
N TYR A 91 2.75 -19.34 1.03
CA TYR A 91 3.22 -18.19 1.81
C TYR A 91 3.49 -17.01 0.88
N ALA A 92 3.19 -15.80 1.31
CA ALA A 92 3.50 -14.60 0.55
C ALA A 92 4.25 -13.58 1.41
N PHE A 93 5.28 -13.00 0.82
CA PHE A 93 6.21 -12.08 1.46
C PHE A 93 6.24 -10.76 0.71
N PRO A 94 6.26 -9.61 1.41
CA PRO A 94 6.54 -8.33 0.78
C PRO A 94 8.00 -8.28 0.33
N PHE A 95 8.25 -7.62 -0.80
CA PHE A 95 9.61 -7.29 -1.22
C PHE A 95 9.68 -5.82 -1.64
N GLU A 96 10.88 -5.26 -1.53
CA GLU A 96 11.21 -3.94 -2.05
C GLU A 96 12.61 -3.98 -2.65
N GLY A 97 12.79 -3.35 -3.81
CA GLY A 97 14.07 -3.28 -4.50
C GLY A 97 14.24 -1.99 -5.28
N PRO A 98 15.49 -1.65 -5.67
CA PRO A 98 15.76 -0.45 -6.46
C PRO A 98 15.25 -0.61 -7.90
N GLY A 99 14.50 0.38 -8.38
CA GLY A 99 14.20 0.58 -9.81
C GLY A 99 15.08 1.67 -10.44
N PHE A 100 14.75 2.07 -11.67
CA PHE A 100 15.48 3.12 -12.38
C PHE A 100 15.06 4.51 -11.87
N TRP A 101 13.76 4.74 -11.73
CA TRP A 101 13.22 6.04 -11.29
C TRP A 101 12.88 6.09 -9.79
N GLY A 102 12.84 4.94 -9.13
CA GLY A 102 12.51 4.85 -7.71
C GLY A 102 12.35 3.40 -7.24
N PRO A 103 12.04 3.18 -5.95
CA PRO A 103 11.84 1.85 -5.42
C PRO A 103 10.62 1.18 -6.06
N ILE A 104 10.74 -0.14 -6.27
CA ILE A 104 9.67 -1.03 -6.69
C ILE A 104 9.34 -1.93 -5.50
N SER A 105 8.08 -1.97 -5.10
CA SER A 105 7.61 -2.88 -4.06
C SER A 105 6.48 -3.77 -4.54
N GLY A 106 6.39 -4.94 -3.95
CA GLY A 106 5.42 -5.94 -4.33
C GLY A 106 5.29 -7.07 -3.31
N VAL A 107 4.61 -8.12 -3.73
CA VAL A 107 4.41 -9.35 -2.96
C VAL A 107 4.82 -10.52 -3.84
N VAL A 108 5.61 -11.43 -3.29
CA VAL A 108 5.97 -12.71 -3.91
C VAL A 108 5.32 -13.83 -3.12
N ALA A 109 4.65 -14.75 -3.81
CA ALA A 109 4.07 -15.94 -3.21
C ALA A 109 4.87 -17.19 -3.58
N VAL A 110 5.04 -18.09 -2.62
CA VAL A 110 5.71 -19.38 -2.77
C VAL A 110 4.82 -20.51 -2.28
N ASP A 111 5.11 -21.71 -2.76
CA ASP A 111 4.42 -22.92 -2.34
C ASP A 111 4.72 -23.28 -0.87
N PRO A 112 3.99 -24.23 -0.27
CA PRO A 112 4.17 -24.56 1.14
C PRO A 112 5.58 -25.07 1.51
N ALA A 113 6.31 -25.60 0.53
CA ALA A 113 7.69 -26.07 0.70
C ALA A 113 8.73 -24.93 0.57
N GLY A 114 8.33 -23.78 0.01
CA GLY A 114 9.24 -22.66 -0.27
C GLY A 114 10.17 -22.91 -1.46
N GLU A 115 9.91 -23.95 -2.26
CA GLU A 115 10.77 -24.36 -3.37
C GLU A 115 10.35 -23.73 -4.70
N ARG A 116 9.08 -23.31 -4.81
CA ARG A 116 8.52 -22.77 -6.05
C ARG A 116 7.78 -21.46 -5.83
N ILE A 117 8.06 -20.48 -6.69
CA ILE A 117 7.29 -19.24 -6.79
C ILE A 117 5.93 -19.56 -7.44
N LEU A 118 4.85 -19.23 -6.74
CA LEU A 118 3.48 -19.30 -7.25
C LEU A 118 3.12 -18.08 -8.10
N GLY A 119 3.62 -16.91 -7.72
CA GLY A 119 3.39 -15.67 -8.44
C GLY A 119 4.02 -14.46 -7.77
N ILE A 120 4.01 -13.34 -8.49
CA ILE A 120 4.55 -12.05 -8.05
C ILE A 120 3.54 -10.99 -8.45
N SER A 121 3.25 -10.06 -7.55
CA SER A 121 2.38 -8.90 -7.81
C SER A 121 3.08 -7.62 -7.38
N PHE A 122 3.17 -6.65 -8.29
CA PHE A 122 3.78 -5.34 -8.00
C PHE A 122 2.73 -4.40 -7.42
N VAL A 123 3.00 -3.88 -6.22
CA VAL A 123 2.07 -3.01 -5.47
C VAL A 123 2.33 -1.54 -5.77
N ARG A 124 3.60 -1.14 -5.88
CA ARG A 124 3.98 0.25 -6.13
C ARG A 124 5.27 0.34 -6.94
N HIS A 125 5.26 1.18 -7.96
CA HIS A 125 6.44 1.59 -8.71
C HIS A 125 6.23 2.99 -9.30
N GLN A 126 7.31 3.61 -9.77
CA GLN A 126 7.29 4.91 -10.48
C GLN A 126 7.94 4.82 -11.87
N GLU A 127 8.09 3.61 -12.39
CA GLU A 127 8.65 3.36 -13.72
C GLU A 127 7.80 3.92 -14.85
N THR A 128 8.45 4.21 -15.97
CA THR A 128 7.78 4.76 -17.16
C THR A 128 6.77 3.75 -17.72
N PRO A 129 5.50 4.16 -17.95
CA PRO A 129 4.48 3.30 -18.56
C PRO A 129 4.94 2.75 -19.92
N GLY A 130 4.74 1.46 -20.16
CA GLY A 130 5.12 0.79 -21.41
C GLY A 130 6.61 0.44 -21.56
N LEU A 131 7.46 0.80 -20.58
CA LEU A 131 8.86 0.38 -20.52
C LEU A 131 9.10 -0.52 -19.31
N GLY A 132 9.40 0.10 -18.16
CA GLY A 132 9.65 -0.58 -16.89
C GLY A 132 8.38 -0.87 -16.10
N GLY A 133 7.28 -0.15 -16.35
CA GLY A 133 5.99 -0.33 -15.68
C GLY A 133 5.01 -1.22 -16.45
N ARG A 134 5.45 -2.39 -16.91
CA ARG A 134 4.60 -3.39 -17.60
C ARG A 134 4.20 -4.53 -16.67
#